data_AF-A0A699TV31-F1
#
_entry.id   AF-A0A699TV31-F1
#
_cell.length_a   1.000
_cell.length_b   1.000
_cell.length_c   1.000
_cell.angle_alpha   90.00
_cell.angle_beta   90.00
_cell.angle_gamma   90.00
#
_symmetry.space_group_name_H-M   'P 1'
#
loop_
_entity.id
_entity.type
_entity.pdbx_description
1 polymer ?
#
loop_
_entity_poly.entity_id
_entity_poly.type
_entity_poly.pdbx_seq_one_letter_code
_entity_poly.pdbx_strand_id
1 'polypeptide(L)'
;LVSAVEPVVFNDEDVTMTMAQTLIKLKAEKAKLLDEQIAQKLHDEEVQKAAARDKQEKDDMKRALVQERHLDNIRKYQNLKKQPVSIAQAKKNMIIYLKNMAGYKIEYFRGMTYDKVKTIFKREYKKVHTLFKPDKDVQEPKKKRVADETLLEESFKKLRADEVSRSESTQEPSNDPK
;
A
#
# COMPACT_ATOMS: atom_id res chain seq x y z
N LEU A 1 -86.69 13.05 -58.24
CA LEU A 1 -85.49 12.20 -58.08
C LEU A 1 -85.31 11.95 -56.60
N VAL A 2 -85.77 10.79 -56.10
CA VAL A 2 -85.53 10.38 -54.71
C VAL A 2 -84.30 9.48 -54.73
N SER A 3 -83.20 9.97 -54.17
CA SER A 3 -81.94 9.22 -54.05
C SER A 3 -82.10 8.16 -52.98
N ALA A 4 -81.99 6.89 -53.37
CA ALA A 4 -81.89 5.77 -52.44
C ALA A 4 -80.46 5.71 -51.92
N VAL A 5 -80.28 5.95 -50.62
CA VAL A 5 -79.03 5.74 -49.90
C VAL A 5 -78.95 4.27 -49.53
N GLU A 6 -77.96 3.55 -50.07
CA GLU A 6 -77.69 2.16 -49.73
C GLU A 6 -77.26 2.03 -48.26
N PRO A 7 -77.72 1.01 -47.51
CA PRO A 7 -77.33 0.84 -46.12
C PRO A 7 -75.90 0.30 -46.06
N VAL A 8 -74.98 1.10 -45.52
CA VAL A 8 -73.62 0.66 -45.16
C VAL A 8 -73.75 -0.36 -44.03
N VAL A 9 -73.59 -1.64 -44.37
CA VAL A 9 -73.53 -2.74 -43.40
C VAL A 9 -72.16 -2.65 -42.74
N PHE A 10 -72.11 -2.20 -41.48
CA PHE A 10 -70.89 -2.20 -40.68
C PHE A 10 -70.56 -3.66 -40.29
N ASN A 11 -69.43 -4.18 -40.78
CA ASN A 11 -68.97 -5.52 -40.44
C ASN A 11 -68.31 -5.51 -39.05
N ASP A 12 -68.95 -6.13 -38.05
CA ASP A 12 -68.41 -6.30 -36.69
C ASP A 12 -67.09 -7.12 -36.66
N GLU A 13 -66.84 -7.92 -37.69
CA GLU A 13 -65.62 -8.72 -37.85
C GLU A 13 -64.36 -7.84 -38.06
N ASP A 14 -64.47 -6.75 -38.83
CA ASP A 14 -63.35 -5.82 -39.08
C ASP A 14 -62.97 -5.03 -37.81
N VAL A 15 -63.97 -4.71 -36.99
CA VAL A 15 -63.78 -4.03 -35.69
C VAL A 15 -63.06 -4.95 -34.70
N THR A 16 -63.50 -6.21 -34.61
CA THR A 16 -62.89 -7.21 -33.71
C THR A 16 -61.46 -7.59 -34.12
N MET A 17 -61.18 -7.69 -35.42
CA MET A 17 -59.82 -7.95 -35.94
C MET A 17 -58.86 -6.78 -35.67
N THR A 18 -59.33 -5.54 -35.79
CA THR A 18 -58.56 -4.33 -35.47
C THR A 18 -58.23 -4.25 -33.97
N MET A 19 -59.18 -4.63 -33.10
CA MET A 19 -58.96 -4.70 -31.66
C MET A 19 -57.95 -5.79 -31.27
N ALA A 20 -57.99 -6.95 -31.94
CA ALA A 20 -57.00 -8.01 -31.72
C ALA A 20 -55.58 -7.60 -32.16
N GLN A 21 -55.44 -6.95 -33.31
CA GLN A 21 -54.15 -6.45 -33.81
C GLN A 21 -53.55 -5.37 -32.89
N THR A 22 -54.36 -4.43 -32.41
CA THR A 22 -53.90 -3.41 -31.45
C THR A 22 -53.47 -4.01 -30.12
N LEU A 23 -54.18 -5.02 -29.62
CA LEU A 23 -53.79 -5.74 -28.40
C LEU A 23 -52.44 -6.47 -28.56
N ILE A 24 -52.20 -7.09 -29.71
CA ILE A 24 -50.91 -7.74 -30.03
C ILE A 24 -49.78 -6.69 -30.07
N LYS A 25 -50.03 -5.55 -30.71
CA LYS A 25 -49.07 -4.45 -30.81
C LYS A 25 -48.72 -3.87 -29.44
N LEU A 26 -49.71 -3.64 -28.58
CA LEU A 26 -49.53 -3.20 -27.19
C LEU A 26 -48.70 -4.19 -26.37
N LYS A 27 -48.95 -5.49 -26.52
CA LYS A 27 -48.15 -6.54 -25.84
C LYS A 27 -46.71 -6.55 -26.32
N ALA A 28 -46.47 -6.36 -27.62
CA ALA A 28 -45.13 -6.30 -28.19
C ALA A 28 -44.35 -5.05 -27.74
N GLU A 29 -44.99 -3.87 -27.71
CA GLU A 29 -44.36 -2.65 -27.20
C GLU A 29 -44.07 -2.73 -25.70
N LYS A 30 -44.98 -3.30 -24.90
CA LYS A 30 -44.75 -3.51 -23.47
C LYS A 30 -43.56 -4.44 -23.20
N ALA A 31 -43.38 -5.48 -24.01
CA ALA A 31 -42.22 -6.37 -23.89
C ALA A 31 -40.91 -5.62 -24.20
N LYS A 32 -40.86 -4.84 -25.29
CA LYS A 32 -39.68 -4.04 -25.64
C LYS A 32 -39.33 -3.01 -24.56
N LEU A 33 -40.33 -2.33 -24.00
CA LEU A 33 -40.11 -1.34 -22.94
C LEU A 33 -39.56 -2.00 -21.66
N LEU A 34 -40.02 -3.22 -21.36
CA LEU A 34 -39.52 -3.99 -20.22
C LEU A 34 -38.06 -4.42 -20.42
N ASP A 35 -37.74 -4.91 -21.62
CA ASP A 35 -36.37 -5.31 -21.98
C ASP A 35 -35.40 -4.11 -21.93
N GLU A 36 -35.82 -2.95 -22.43
CA GLU A 36 -35.04 -1.71 -22.38
C GLU A 36 -34.80 -1.22 -20.94
N GLN A 37 -35.81 -1.30 -20.06
CA GLN A 37 -35.62 -0.99 -18.64
C GLN A 37 -34.65 -1.93 -17.94
N ILE A 38 -34.65 -3.22 -18.30
CA ILE A 38 -33.71 -4.20 -17.74
C ILE A 38 -32.29 -3.88 -18.21
N ALA A 39 -32.11 -3.60 -19.50
CA ALA A 39 -30.81 -3.22 -20.06
C ALA A 39 -30.26 -1.94 -19.41
N GLN A 40 -31.09 -0.92 -19.22
CA GLN A 40 -30.71 0.34 -18.57
C GLN A 40 -30.25 0.10 -17.11
N LYS A 41 -31.02 -0.67 -16.33
CA LYS A 41 -30.67 -0.98 -14.94
C LYS A 41 -29.37 -1.78 -14.83
N LEU A 42 -29.17 -2.73 -15.75
CA LEU A 42 -27.97 -3.56 -15.78
C LEU A 42 -26.73 -2.71 -16.11
N HIS A 43 -26.86 -1.76 -17.04
CA HIS A 43 -25.79 -0.81 -17.35
C HIS A 43 -25.46 0.10 -16.17
N ASP A 44 -26.46 0.68 -15.51
CA ASP A 44 -26.26 1.55 -14.35
C ASP A 44 -25.58 0.80 -13.18
N GLU A 45 -25.96 -0.45 -12.94
CA GLU A 45 -25.34 -1.32 -11.93
C GLU A 45 -23.86 -1.63 -12.27
N GLU A 46 -23.55 -1.91 -13.54
CA GLU A 46 -22.18 -2.16 -13.98
C GLU A 46 -21.30 -0.91 -13.83
N VAL A 47 -21.82 0.27 -14.18
CA VAL A 47 -21.13 1.55 -14.00
C VAL A 47 -20.85 1.83 -12.53
N GLN A 48 -21.82 1.60 -11.63
CA GLN A 48 -21.62 1.75 -10.19
C GLN A 48 -20.56 0.78 -9.64
N LYS A 49 -20.59 -0.47 -10.10
CA LYS A 49 -19.62 -1.50 -9.70
C LYS A 49 -18.22 -1.18 -10.21
N ALA A 50 -18.09 -0.68 -11.44
CA ALA A 50 -16.82 -0.21 -12.00
C ALA A 50 -16.27 0.96 -11.18
N ALA A 51 -17.09 1.97 -10.86
CA ALA A 51 -16.68 3.10 -10.04
C ALA A 51 -16.23 2.68 -8.63
N ALA A 52 -16.88 1.69 -8.02
CA ALA A 52 -16.47 1.14 -6.72
C ALA A 52 -15.12 0.42 -6.81
N ARG A 53 -14.89 -0.37 -7.86
CA ARG A 53 -13.60 -1.06 -8.12
C ARG A 53 -12.47 -0.07 -8.34
N ASP A 54 -12.67 0.95 -9.17
CA ASP A 54 -11.70 2.02 -9.44
C ASP A 54 -11.29 2.76 -8.16
N LYS A 55 -12.26 3.05 -7.29
CA LYS A 55 -11.99 3.70 -6.00
C LYS A 55 -11.15 2.79 -5.12
N GLN A 56 -11.48 1.50 -5.06
CA GLN A 56 -10.75 0.53 -4.27
C GLN A 56 -9.32 0.32 -4.78
N GLU A 57 -9.11 0.24 -6.09
CA GLU A 57 -7.78 0.10 -6.70
C GLU A 57 -6.89 1.32 -6.38
N LYS A 58 -7.44 2.53 -6.42
CA LYS A 58 -6.70 3.75 -6.03
C LYS A 58 -6.29 3.75 -4.57
N ASP A 59 -7.14 3.26 -3.68
CA ASP A 59 -6.83 3.14 -2.26
C ASP A 59 -5.79 2.05 -2.01
N ASP A 60 -5.86 0.92 -2.71
CA ASP A 60 -4.86 -0.16 -2.68
C ASP A 60 -3.50 0.31 -3.19
N MET A 61 -3.47 1.05 -4.31
CA MET A 61 -2.23 1.63 -4.84
C MET A 61 -1.60 2.63 -3.85
N LYS A 62 -2.41 3.46 -3.17
CA LYS A 62 -1.91 4.34 -2.11
C LYS A 62 -1.34 3.55 -0.93
N ARG A 63 -2.01 2.48 -0.50
CA ARG A 63 -1.50 1.59 0.57
C ARG A 63 -0.16 0.96 0.17
N ALA A 64 -0.05 0.45 -1.06
CA ALA A 64 1.18 -0.13 -1.58
C ALA A 64 2.34 0.88 -1.60
N LEU A 65 2.11 2.10 -2.10
CA LEU A 65 3.12 3.16 -2.12
C LEU A 65 3.60 3.57 -0.71
N VAL A 66 2.70 3.56 0.27
CA VAL A 66 3.06 3.82 1.67
C VAL A 66 3.94 2.69 2.21
N GLN A 67 3.58 1.43 1.95
CA GLN A 67 4.39 0.27 2.35
C GLN A 67 5.76 0.26 1.69
N GLU A 68 5.85 0.55 0.39
CA GLU A 68 7.11 0.66 -0.35
C GLU A 68 8.03 1.71 0.28
N ARG A 69 7.51 2.92 0.58
CA ARG A 69 8.27 3.93 1.32
C ARG A 69 8.73 3.45 2.69
N HIS A 70 7.91 2.71 3.43
CA HIS A 70 8.32 2.15 4.71
C HIS A 70 9.47 1.15 4.56
N LEU A 71 9.39 0.25 3.57
CA LEU A 71 10.46 -0.72 3.26
C LEU A 71 11.75 0.00 2.84
N ASP A 72 11.67 1.01 1.99
CA ASP A 72 12.82 1.82 1.59
C ASP A 72 13.45 2.56 2.77
N ASN A 73 12.64 3.10 3.67
CA ASN A 73 13.12 3.75 4.89
C ASN A 73 13.84 2.76 5.81
N ILE A 74 13.28 1.55 5.99
CA ILE A 74 13.92 0.47 6.76
C ILE A 74 15.25 0.07 6.09
N ARG A 75 15.26 -0.11 4.77
CA ARG A 75 16.46 -0.45 3.99
C ARG A 75 17.53 0.62 4.11
N LYS A 76 17.14 1.90 4.00
CA LYS A 76 18.01 3.07 4.19
C LYS A 76 18.58 3.13 5.59
N TYR A 77 17.77 2.89 6.62
CA TYR A 77 18.23 2.87 8.01
C TYR A 77 19.20 1.71 8.28
N GLN A 78 18.87 0.51 7.81
CA GLN A 78 19.77 -0.63 7.89
C GLN A 78 21.09 -0.35 7.16
N ASN A 79 21.05 0.27 5.98
CA ASN A 79 22.24 0.69 5.24
C ASN A 79 23.02 1.75 6.03
N LEU A 80 22.38 2.75 6.63
CA LEU A 80 23.07 3.75 7.47
C LEU A 80 23.73 3.13 8.72
N LYS A 81 23.10 2.12 9.33
CA LYS A 81 23.65 1.37 10.48
C LYS A 81 24.79 0.42 10.05
N LYS A 82 24.71 -0.13 8.84
CA LYS A 82 25.72 -1.02 8.23
C LYS A 82 26.88 -0.24 7.60
N GLN A 83 26.66 0.99 7.17
CA GLN A 83 27.70 1.89 6.69
C GLN A 83 28.57 2.24 7.90
N PRO A 84 29.80 1.71 8.00
CA PRO A 84 30.70 2.20 9.01
C PRO A 84 30.89 3.69 8.75
N VAL A 85 30.81 4.51 9.80
CA VAL A 85 31.34 5.88 9.74
C VAL A 85 32.71 5.75 9.07
N SER A 86 32.86 6.30 7.85
CA SER A 86 34.05 6.03 7.04
C SER A 86 35.29 6.31 7.88
N ILE A 87 36.39 5.57 7.64
CA ILE A 87 37.61 5.73 8.44
C ILE A 87 38.03 7.22 8.49
N ALA A 88 37.81 7.96 7.39
CA ALA A 88 38.00 9.40 7.32
C ALA A 88 37.04 10.20 8.23
N GLN A 89 35.74 9.88 8.23
CA GLN A 89 34.76 10.55 9.09
C GLN A 89 35.00 10.24 10.58
N ALA A 90 35.34 8.99 10.92
CA ALA A 90 35.68 8.60 12.28
C ALA A 90 36.95 9.32 12.75
N LYS A 91 37.98 9.40 11.88
CA LYS A 91 39.19 10.20 12.13
C LYS A 91 38.86 11.67 12.38
N LYS A 92 37.99 12.27 11.55
CA LYS A 92 37.57 13.68 11.71
C LYS A 92 36.90 13.92 13.05
N ASN A 93 35.96 13.05 13.45
CA ASN A 93 35.26 13.14 14.73
C ASN A 93 36.24 13.01 15.92
N MET A 94 37.21 12.09 15.85
CA MET A 94 38.26 11.94 16.88
C MET A 94 39.13 13.20 17.01
N ILE A 95 39.54 13.81 15.90
CA ILE A 95 40.34 15.04 15.90
C ILE A 95 39.56 16.19 16.52
N ILE A 96 38.26 16.31 16.22
CA ILE A 96 37.38 17.34 16.82
C ILE A 96 37.30 17.15 18.34
N TYR A 97 37.11 15.91 18.81
CA TYR A 97 37.13 15.63 20.25
C TYR A 97 38.46 16.02 20.88
N LEU A 98 39.58 15.61 20.28
CA LEU A 98 40.92 15.91 20.81
C LEU A 98 41.21 17.41 20.85
N LYS A 99 40.73 18.17 19.86
CA LYS A 99 40.79 19.64 19.87
C LYS A 99 40.02 20.21 21.05
N ASN A 100 38.78 19.76 21.23
CA ASN A 100 37.87 20.37 22.21
C ASN A 100 38.18 19.96 23.65
N MET A 101 38.50 18.69 23.88
CA MET A 101 38.67 18.12 25.22
C MET A 101 40.10 18.17 25.74
N ALA A 102 41.08 18.02 24.84
CA ALA A 102 42.50 17.95 25.22
C ALA A 102 43.33 19.10 24.62
N GLY A 103 42.70 20.07 23.94
CA GLY A 103 43.34 21.29 23.47
C GLY A 103 44.28 21.11 22.27
N TYR A 104 44.23 19.97 21.57
CA TYR A 104 45.13 19.72 20.44
C TYR A 104 44.81 20.62 19.23
N LYS A 105 45.86 21.12 18.56
CA LYS A 105 45.72 21.81 17.27
C LYS A 105 45.38 20.81 16.16
N ILE A 106 44.49 21.18 15.23
CA ILE A 106 44.11 20.29 14.11
C ILE A 106 45.32 19.97 13.21
N GLU A 107 46.21 20.94 12.98
CA GLU A 107 47.42 20.78 12.16
C GLU A 107 48.33 19.64 12.64
N TYR A 108 48.34 19.36 13.94
CA TYR A 108 49.09 18.23 14.48
C TYR A 108 48.67 16.91 13.83
N PHE A 109 47.39 16.73 13.53
CA PHE A 109 46.83 15.51 12.94
C PHE A 109 46.85 15.52 11.40
N ARG A 110 47.38 16.57 10.77
CA ARG A 110 47.51 16.64 9.31
C ARG A 110 48.51 15.58 8.85
N GLY A 111 48.14 14.77 7.87
CA GLY A 111 48.96 13.65 7.40
C GLY A 111 49.04 12.43 8.33
N MET A 112 48.45 12.46 9.54
CA MET A 112 48.43 11.29 10.43
C MET A 112 47.48 10.19 9.90
N THR A 113 47.83 8.92 10.09
CA THR A 113 46.92 7.80 9.78
C THR A 113 45.84 7.65 10.87
N TYR A 114 44.74 6.96 10.55
CA TYR A 114 43.66 6.71 11.50
C TYR A 114 44.14 6.02 12.78
N ASP A 115 45.03 5.03 12.68
CA ASP A 115 45.50 4.26 13.84
C ASP A 115 46.31 5.10 14.83
N LYS A 116 47.11 6.05 14.32
CA LYS A 116 47.84 7.00 15.15
C LYS A 116 46.88 7.93 15.90
N VAL A 117 45.90 8.50 15.19
CA VAL A 117 44.85 9.35 15.80
C VAL A 117 44.05 8.55 16.85
N LYS A 118 43.66 7.32 16.53
CA LYS A 118 42.92 6.42 17.42
C LYS A 118 43.69 6.11 18.70
N THR A 119 45.00 5.93 18.61
CA THR A 119 45.88 5.68 19.76
C THR A 119 45.89 6.87 20.71
N ILE A 120 45.99 8.09 20.17
CA ILE A 120 45.96 9.33 20.96
C ILE A 120 44.57 9.55 21.57
N PHE A 121 43.52 9.41 20.77
CA PHE A 121 42.13 9.52 21.21
C PHE A 121 41.83 8.58 22.38
N LYS A 122 42.21 7.30 22.29
CA LYS A 122 41.96 6.32 23.36
C LYS A 122 42.65 6.72 24.67
N ARG A 123 43.85 7.30 24.59
CA ARG A 123 44.60 7.78 25.76
C ARG A 123 43.88 8.94 26.43
N GLU A 124 43.48 9.97 25.68
CA GLU A 124 42.80 11.15 26.23
C GLU A 124 41.38 10.83 26.71
N TYR A 125 40.65 10.02 25.95
CA TYR A 125 39.31 9.57 26.32
C TYR A 125 39.32 8.82 27.66
N LYS A 126 40.32 7.96 27.89
CA LYS A 126 40.46 7.25 29.18
C LYS A 126 40.65 8.22 30.35
N LYS A 127 41.40 9.32 30.17
CA LYS A 127 41.60 10.32 31.24
C LYS A 127 40.30 11.02 31.63
N VAL A 128 39.52 11.45 30.62
CA VAL A 128 38.20 12.07 30.86
C VAL A 128 37.23 11.07 31.48
N HIS A 129 37.25 9.82 31.01
CA HIS A 129 36.40 8.75 31.55
C HIS A 129 36.74 8.39 33.00
N THR A 130 38.02 8.47 33.39
CA THR A 130 38.42 8.27 34.79
C THR A 130 38.09 9.47 35.70
N LEU A 131 37.99 10.68 35.12
CA LEU A 131 37.63 11.89 35.86
C LEU A 131 36.12 11.94 36.15
N PHE A 132 35.30 11.50 35.19
CA PHE A 132 33.86 11.27 35.37
C PHE A 132 33.60 9.80 35.70
N LYS A 133 34.01 9.36 36.89
CA LYS A 133 33.34 8.19 37.46
C LYS A 133 31.95 8.66 37.89
N PRO A 134 30.85 8.15 37.31
CA PRO A 134 29.58 8.27 38.00
C PRO A 134 29.73 7.50 39.31
N ASP A 135 29.41 8.12 40.44
CA ASP A 135 29.19 7.37 41.67
C ASP A 135 28.28 6.19 41.33
N LYS A 136 28.68 4.99 41.77
CA LYS A 136 28.10 3.70 41.36
C LYS A 136 26.63 3.49 41.78
N ASP A 137 25.93 4.56 42.19
CA ASP A 137 24.57 4.53 42.71
C ASP A 137 23.51 5.09 41.74
N VAL A 138 23.91 5.53 40.54
CA VAL A 138 22.95 5.87 39.49
C VAL A 138 22.74 4.66 38.58
N GLN A 139 21.72 3.90 38.96
CA GLN A 139 20.98 2.91 38.19
C GLN A 139 21.34 2.88 36.69
N GLU A 140 21.99 1.78 36.31
CA GLU A 140 22.12 1.30 34.94
C GLU A 140 20.85 1.67 34.14
N PRO A 141 20.94 2.37 32.99
CA PRO A 141 19.77 2.63 32.17
C PRO A 141 19.29 1.29 31.64
N LYS A 142 18.37 0.66 32.39
CA LYS A 142 17.73 -0.60 32.06
C LYS A 142 17.27 -0.49 30.61
N LYS A 143 17.84 -1.38 29.81
CA LYS A 143 17.56 -1.63 28.41
C LYS A 143 16.05 -1.79 28.22
N LYS A 144 15.33 -0.70 27.96
CA LYS A 144 13.92 -0.73 27.53
C LYS A 144 13.77 -1.00 26.03
N ARG A 145 14.84 -1.39 25.32
CA ARG A 145 14.81 -1.58 23.85
C ARG A 145 14.65 -3.02 23.38
N VAL A 146 14.57 -4.00 24.28
CA VAL A 146 14.44 -5.41 23.85
C VAL A 146 12.98 -5.76 23.57
N ALA A 147 12.02 -5.22 24.33
CA ALA A 147 10.61 -5.56 24.15
C ALA A 147 10.04 -5.11 22.79
N ASP A 148 10.33 -3.88 22.36
CA ASP A 148 9.75 -3.33 21.14
C ASP A 148 10.33 -3.93 19.85
N GLU A 149 11.62 -4.30 19.84
CA GLU A 149 12.22 -5.04 18.71
C GLU A 149 11.64 -6.46 18.59
N THR A 150 11.35 -7.12 19.72
CA THR A 150 10.75 -8.46 19.70
C THR A 150 9.31 -8.42 19.18
N LEU A 151 8.52 -7.41 19.58
CA LEU A 151 7.15 -7.22 19.10
C LEU A 151 7.10 -6.87 17.60
N LEU A 152 8.05 -6.07 17.11
CA LEU A 152 8.13 -5.73 15.69
C LEU A 152 8.50 -6.97 14.85
N GLU A 153 9.47 -7.77 15.29
CA GLU A 153 9.91 -8.96 14.57
C GLU A 153 8.84 -10.08 14.57
N GLU A 154 8.09 -10.21 15.66
CA GLU A 154 6.98 -11.16 15.77
C GLU A 154 5.81 -10.80 14.83
N SER A 155 5.54 -9.50 14.62
CA SER A 155 4.52 -9.03 13.66
C SER A 155 4.93 -9.24 12.19
N PHE A 156 6.22 -9.07 11.86
CA PHE A 156 6.74 -9.39 10.52
C PHE A 156 6.73 -10.89 10.20
N LYS A 157 6.89 -11.77 11.21
CA LYS A 157 6.74 -13.23 11.01
C LYS A 157 5.29 -13.64 10.73
N LYS A 158 4.30 -13.01 11.38
CA LYS A 158 2.87 -13.28 11.15
C LYS A 158 2.43 -12.92 9.72
N LEU A 159 2.89 -11.79 9.19
CA LEU A 159 2.56 -11.37 7.82
C LEU A 159 3.08 -12.36 6.75
N ARG A 160 4.23 -13.00 6.96
CA ARG A 160 4.74 -14.02 6.04
C ARG A 160 3.99 -15.35 6.09
N ALA A 161 3.32 -15.69 7.20
CA ALA A 161 2.52 -16.90 7.28
C ALA A 161 1.20 -16.76 6.51
N ASP A 162 0.53 -15.60 6.62
CA ASP A 162 -0.74 -15.35 5.91
C ASP A 162 -0.57 -15.18 4.39
N GLU A 163 0.57 -14.69 3.92
CA GLU A 163 0.89 -14.59 2.47
C GLU A 163 1.19 -15.97 1.85
N VAL A 164 1.79 -16.89 2.62
CA VAL A 164 2.05 -18.27 2.18
C VAL A 164 0.75 -19.07 2.06
N SER A 165 -0.23 -18.85 2.94
CA SER A 165 -1.55 -19.53 2.87
C SER A 165 -2.42 -19.09 1.68
N ARG A 166 -2.18 -17.90 1.11
CA ARG A 166 -2.93 -17.43 -0.07
C ARG A 166 -2.40 -18.02 -1.38
N SER A 167 -1.18 -18.57 -1.36
CA SER A 167 -0.47 -19.06 -2.56
C SER A 167 -0.76 -20.53 -2.89
N GLU A 168 -1.33 -21.31 -1.97
CA GLU A 168 -1.53 -22.77 -2.13
C GLU A 168 -2.91 -23.20 -2.65
N SER A 169 -3.86 -22.28 -2.89
CA SER A 169 -5.26 -22.62 -3.21
C SER A 169 -5.65 -22.53 -4.69
N THR A 170 -4.71 -22.61 -5.63
CA THR A 170 -5.05 -22.75 -7.06
C THR A 170 -4.46 -24.02 -7.64
N GLN A 171 -4.97 -25.17 -7.19
CA GLN A 171 -4.90 -26.40 -7.97
C GLN A 171 -6.29 -26.63 -8.58
N GLU A 172 -6.47 -26.20 -9.83
CA GLU A 172 -7.61 -26.65 -10.62
C GLU A 172 -7.35 -28.07 -11.18
N PRO A 173 -8.35 -28.97 -11.15
CA PRO A 173 -8.23 -30.29 -11.74
C PRO A 173 -8.44 -30.21 -13.26
N SER A 174 -7.40 -30.57 -14.01
CA SER A 174 -7.48 -30.82 -15.44
C SER A 174 -8.47 -31.96 -15.72
N ASN A 175 -9.58 -31.66 -16.41
CA ASN A 175 -10.51 -32.66 -16.93
C ASN A 175 -10.50 -32.57 -18.46
N ASP A 176 -9.89 -33.57 -19.10
CA ASP A 176 -10.09 -33.86 -20.53
C ASP A 176 -11.30 -34.80 -20.70
N PRO A 177 -12.26 -34.50 -21.59
CA PRO A 177 -13.20 -35.49 -22.08
C PRO A 177 -12.69 -36.11 -23.39
N LYS A 178 -12.84 -37.43 -23.45
CA LYS A 178 -12.46 -38.35 -24.51
C LYS A 178 -13.46 -38.37 -25.67
#